data_AF-A0A8S3K3C1-F1
#
_entry.id   AF-A0A8S3K3C1-F1
#
_cell.length_a   1.000
_cell.length_b   1.000
_cell.length_c   1.000
_cell.angle_alpha   90.00
_cell.angle_beta   90.00
_cell.angle_gamma   90.00
#
_symmetry.space_group_name_H-M   'P 1'
#
loop_
_entity.id
_entity.type
_entity.pdbx_description
1 polymer ?
#
loop_
_entity_poly.entity_id
_entity_poly.type
_entity_poly.pdbx_seq_one_letter_code
_entity_poly.pdbx_strand_id
1 'polypeptide(L)'
;ITSKDGRLKILIYPSVNNNVEHQESEESYDDNSATLGPASTFPSLSKQEASFVLDKVWTTLKQEQLSIRKAELEKSCLTINGRTIRWNECIYSRTRPPTGHSLWISMHGGGGCPVSINDEQYRNQISLYKPSEGIWVVPRSPTDSWNQWHQEHID
;
A
#
# COMPACT_ATOMS: atom_id res chain seq x y z
N ILE A 1 -11.43 3.53 -6.32
CA ILE A 1 -12.04 3.56 -7.67
C ILE A 1 -12.24 2.12 -8.13
N THR A 2 -13.47 1.61 -8.08
CA THR A 2 -13.79 0.24 -8.50
C THR A 2 -13.61 0.10 -10.02
N SER A 3 -12.91 -0.93 -10.43
CA SER A 3 -12.72 -1.27 -11.85
C SER A 3 -13.97 -1.96 -12.41
N LYS A 4 -14.18 -1.88 -13.73
CA LYS A 4 -15.31 -2.52 -14.43
C LYS A 4 -15.38 -4.04 -14.23
N ASP A 5 -14.31 -4.67 -13.74
CA ASP A 5 -14.22 -6.10 -13.42
C ASP A 5 -14.52 -6.43 -11.93
N GLY A 6 -15.05 -5.45 -11.17
CA GLY A 6 -15.43 -5.60 -9.76
C GLY A 6 -14.26 -5.69 -8.79
N ARG A 7 -13.01 -5.50 -9.27
CA ARG A 7 -11.84 -5.52 -8.40
C ARG A 7 -11.66 -4.19 -7.66
N LEU A 8 -11.41 -4.29 -6.37
CA LEU A 8 -10.91 -3.18 -5.55
C LEU A 8 -9.50 -2.81 -6.06
N LYS A 9 -9.38 -1.65 -6.71
CA LYS A 9 -8.08 -1.05 -7.02
C LYS A 9 -7.61 -0.29 -5.78
N ILE A 10 -6.80 -0.95 -4.93
CA ILE A 10 -6.05 -0.24 -3.89
C ILE A 10 -4.83 0.38 -4.60
N LEU A 11 -4.85 1.70 -4.75
CA LEU A 11 -3.70 2.48 -5.22
C LEU A 11 -2.83 2.75 -3.99
N ILE A 12 -1.81 1.93 -3.77
CA ILE A 12 -0.74 2.27 -2.81
C ILE A 12 0.34 2.96 -3.63
N TYR A 13 0.46 4.28 -3.47
CA TYR A 13 1.59 5.02 -4.02
C TYR A 13 2.82 4.72 -3.15
N PRO A 14 3.95 4.26 -3.73
CA PRO A 14 5.19 4.28 -2.98
C PRO A 14 5.55 5.74 -2.68
N SER A 15 5.82 6.05 -1.41
CA SER A 15 6.45 7.31 -1.04
C SER A 15 7.78 7.41 -1.78
N VAL A 16 7.95 8.45 -2.58
CA VAL A 16 9.25 8.80 -3.14
C VAL A 16 10.04 9.44 -1.99
N ASN A 17 10.97 8.69 -1.38
CA ASN A 17 11.87 9.24 -0.38
C ASN A 17 12.78 10.29 -1.06
N ASN A 18 12.40 11.56 -0.97
CA ASN A 18 13.25 12.70 -1.36
C ASN A 18 14.25 13.03 -0.24
N ASN A 19 15.02 12.06 0.22
CA ASN A 19 16.15 12.34 1.11
C ASN A 19 17.36 12.74 0.27
N VAL A 20 17.41 14.01 -0.11
CA VAL A 20 18.67 14.69 -0.41
C VAL A 20 19.04 15.44 0.87
N GLU A 21 20.13 15.03 1.52
CA GLU A 21 20.71 15.77 2.64
C GLU A 21 21.05 17.19 2.17
N HIS A 22 20.39 18.19 2.76
CA HIS A 22 20.78 19.59 2.60
C HIS A 22 21.98 19.87 3.51
N GLN A 23 23.18 19.89 2.93
CA GLN A 23 24.28 20.66 3.51
C GLN A 23 24.04 22.14 3.18
N GLU A 24 23.79 22.96 4.20
CA GLU A 24 23.78 24.41 4.08
C GLU A 24 25.23 24.92 3.94
N SER A 25 25.59 25.40 2.76
CA SER A 25 26.71 26.32 2.58
C SER A 25 26.15 27.63 2.03
N GLU A 26 26.32 28.72 2.80
CA GLU A 26 25.99 30.08 2.39
C GLU A 26 26.92 30.51 1.23
N GLU A 27 26.49 30.28 -0.01
CA GLU A 27 27.03 30.99 -1.16
C GLU A 27 26.04 32.08 -1.62
N SER A 28 26.54 33.31 -1.54
CA SER A 28 25.93 34.55 -2.04
C SER A 28 25.39 34.37 -3.46
N TYR A 29 24.07 34.40 -3.60
CA TYR A 29 23.38 34.26 -4.89
C TYR A 29 23.45 35.58 -5.66
N ASP A 30 24.29 35.63 -6.70
CA ASP A 30 24.22 36.69 -7.70
C ASP A 30 22.90 36.58 -8.47
N ASP A 31 22.19 37.71 -8.53
CA ASP A 31 20.96 37.91 -9.30
C ASP A 31 21.23 37.78 -10.81
N ASN A 32 21.24 36.54 -11.29
CA ASN A 32 21.03 36.24 -12.69
C ASN A 32 19.61 35.73 -12.87
N SER A 33 18.74 36.66 -13.25
CA SER A 33 17.37 36.43 -13.69
C SER A 33 17.29 35.46 -14.88
N ALA A 34 17.44 34.17 -14.62
CA ALA A 34 17.00 33.12 -15.52
C ALA A 34 15.48 32.97 -15.32
N THR A 35 14.71 33.59 -16.21
CA THR A 35 13.29 33.35 -16.37
C THR A 35 12.97 31.86 -16.22
N LEU A 36 12.22 31.49 -15.18
CA LEU A 36 11.54 30.20 -15.12
C LEU A 36 10.72 30.09 -16.41
N GLY A 37 11.10 29.15 -17.28
CA GLY A 37 10.35 28.85 -18.50
C GLY A 37 8.89 28.56 -18.17
N PRO A 38 7.97 28.70 -19.15
CA PRO A 38 6.54 28.52 -18.90
C PRO A 38 6.31 27.17 -18.23
N ALA A 39 5.46 27.16 -17.19
CA ALA A 39 5.03 25.95 -16.52
C ALA A 39 4.67 24.92 -17.60
N SER A 40 5.33 23.76 -17.60
CA SER A 40 5.16 22.72 -18.62
C SER A 40 3.68 22.42 -18.81
N THR A 41 3.09 22.96 -19.87
CA THR A 41 1.68 22.77 -20.19
C THR A 41 1.53 21.36 -20.73
N PHE A 42 1.23 20.40 -19.86
CA PHE A 42 0.83 19.08 -20.33
C PHE A 42 -0.44 19.25 -21.18
N PRO A 43 -0.47 18.70 -22.41
CA PRO A 43 -1.68 18.76 -23.21
C PRO A 43 -2.82 18.08 -22.46
N SER A 44 -4.00 18.70 -22.46
CA SER A 44 -5.20 18.13 -21.85
C SER A 44 -5.57 16.83 -22.55
N LEU A 45 -5.71 15.75 -21.79
CA LEU A 45 -6.13 14.46 -22.34
C LEU A 45 -7.64 14.42 -22.53
N SER A 46 -8.09 13.87 -23.66
CA SER A 46 -9.47 13.42 -23.79
C SER A 46 -9.77 12.27 -22.82
N LYS A 47 -11.06 11.98 -22.60
CA LYS A 47 -11.49 10.85 -21.77
C LYS A 47 -10.91 9.50 -22.26
N GLN A 48 -10.79 9.31 -23.57
CA GLN A 48 -10.25 8.08 -24.15
C GLN A 48 -8.74 7.98 -23.93
N GLU A 49 -8.01 9.07 -24.18
CA GLU A 49 -6.56 9.13 -23.93
C GLU A 49 -6.24 8.95 -22.45
N ALA A 50 -6.99 9.60 -21.56
CA ALA A 50 -6.83 9.43 -20.12
C ALA A 50 -7.06 7.96 -19.70
N SER A 51 -8.10 7.31 -20.21
CA SER A 51 -8.33 5.88 -19.94
C SER A 51 -7.18 5.00 -20.44
N PHE A 52 -6.69 5.27 -21.65
CA PHE A 52 -5.58 4.52 -22.24
C PHE A 52 -4.28 4.70 -21.45
N VAL A 53 -3.94 5.93 -21.08
CA VAL A 53 -2.76 6.24 -20.27
C VAL A 53 -2.88 5.59 -18.89
N LEU A 54 -4.05 5.66 -18.25
CA LEU A 54 -4.29 5.00 -16.96
C LEU A 54 -4.07 3.48 -17.04
N ASP A 55 -4.61 2.83 -18.07
CA ASP A 55 -4.45 1.39 -18.25
C ASP A 55 -2.99 1.00 -18.52
N LYS A 56 -2.27 1.82 -19.30
CA LYS A 56 -0.84 1.62 -19.59
C LYS A 56 0.00 1.78 -18.33
N VAL A 57 -0.15 2.90 -17.61
CA VAL A 57 0.55 3.18 -16.35
C VAL A 57 0.27 2.10 -15.31
N TRP A 58 -1.00 1.71 -15.16
CA TRP A 58 -1.38 0.63 -14.25
C TRP A 58 -0.70 -0.69 -14.61
N THR A 59 -0.72 -1.08 -15.88
CA THR A 59 -0.14 -2.35 -16.32
C THR A 59 1.36 -2.38 -16.09
N THR A 60 2.06 -1.30 -16.42
CA THR A 60 3.51 -1.16 -16.19
C THR A 60 3.84 -1.21 -14.70
N LEU A 61 3.24 -0.33 -13.89
CA LEU A 61 3.50 -0.29 -12.44
C LEU A 61 3.18 -1.62 -11.76
N LYS A 62 2.07 -2.27 -12.15
CA LYS A 62 1.71 -3.58 -11.61
C LYS A 62 2.78 -4.63 -11.90
N GLN A 63 3.28 -4.69 -13.14
CA GLN A 63 4.31 -5.67 -13.51
C GLN A 63 5.63 -5.43 -12.76
N GLU A 64 6.04 -4.17 -12.67
CA GLU A 64 7.24 -3.77 -11.92
C GLU A 64 7.12 -4.12 -10.44
N GLN A 65 6.01 -3.73 -9.79
CA GLN A 65 5.78 -4.02 -8.38
C GLN A 65 5.70 -5.52 -8.12
N LEU A 66 5.00 -6.30 -8.95
CA LEU A 66 4.96 -7.77 -8.78
C LEU A 66 6.35 -8.40 -8.89
N SER A 67 7.20 -7.88 -9.78
CA SER A 67 8.56 -8.38 -9.93
C SER A 67 9.42 -8.06 -8.70
N ILE A 68 9.41 -6.80 -8.26
CA ILE A 68 10.23 -6.33 -7.13
C ILE A 68 9.76 -6.94 -5.80
N ARG A 69 8.45 -7.14 -5.65
CA ARG A 69 7.80 -7.56 -4.38
C ARG A 69 7.51 -9.04 -4.31
N LYS A 70 7.97 -9.84 -5.29
CA LYS A 70 7.68 -11.27 -5.37
C LYS A 70 8.00 -12.01 -4.07
N ALA A 71 9.20 -11.81 -3.53
CA ALA A 71 9.64 -12.48 -2.30
C ALA A 71 8.82 -12.05 -1.06
N GLU A 72 8.36 -10.80 -1.03
CA GLU A 72 7.50 -10.27 0.04
C GLU A 72 6.11 -10.90 -0.02
N LEU A 73 5.54 -11.00 -1.22
CA LEU A 73 4.24 -11.64 -1.45
C LEU A 73 4.27 -13.14 -1.14
N GLU A 74 5.31 -13.86 -1.57
CA GLU A 74 5.47 -15.30 -1.28
C GLU A 74 5.59 -15.60 0.22
N LYS A 75 6.12 -14.66 1.00
CA LYS A 75 6.28 -14.79 2.47
C LYS A 75 5.11 -14.18 3.25
N SER A 76 4.13 -13.59 2.56
CA SER A 76 3.10 -12.75 3.18
C SER A 76 3.68 -11.72 4.16
N CYS A 77 4.76 -11.04 3.74
CA CYS A 77 5.56 -10.18 4.59
C CYS A 77 6.12 -9.00 3.78
N LEU A 78 5.75 -7.78 4.14
CA LEU A 78 6.11 -6.53 3.46
C LEU A 78 6.95 -5.66 4.38
N THR A 79 8.13 -5.24 3.92
CA THR A 79 9.01 -4.34 4.68
C THR A 79 9.19 -3.01 3.97
N ILE A 80 8.87 -1.92 4.67
CA ILE A 80 9.04 -0.55 4.18
C ILE A 80 9.70 0.27 5.28
N ASN A 81 10.76 1.02 4.95
CA ASN A 81 11.49 1.87 5.89
C ASN A 81 11.86 1.17 7.21
N GLY A 82 12.35 -0.07 7.11
CA GLY A 82 12.78 -0.89 8.25
C GLY A 82 11.65 -1.48 9.11
N ARG A 83 10.38 -1.32 8.72
CA ARG A 83 9.22 -1.84 9.43
C ARG A 83 8.51 -2.90 8.62
N THR A 84 8.07 -3.95 9.30
CA THR A 84 7.55 -5.14 8.65
C THR A 84 6.12 -5.41 9.07
N ILE A 85 5.22 -5.49 8.09
CA ILE A 85 3.90 -6.09 8.25
C ILE A 85 3.97 -7.52 7.74
N ARG A 86 3.43 -8.46 8.50
CA ARG A 86 3.12 -9.80 8.03
C ARG A 86 1.61 -9.98 7.97
N TRP A 87 1.11 -10.82 7.08
CA TRP A 87 -0.32 -11.11 7.02
C TRP A 87 -0.59 -12.60 6.85
N ASN A 88 -1.80 -13.00 7.22
CA ASN A 88 -2.37 -14.27 6.82
C ASN A 88 -3.48 -14.00 5.79
N GLU A 89 -3.62 -14.89 4.80
CA GLU A 89 -4.72 -14.86 3.85
C GLU A 89 -5.44 -16.20 3.77
N CYS A 90 -6.77 -16.15 3.65
CA CYS A 90 -7.62 -17.31 3.43
C CYS A 90 -8.69 -16.96 2.38
N ILE A 91 -8.98 -17.89 1.47
CA ILE A 91 -10.05 -17.72 0.48
C ILE A 91 -11.24 -18.57 0.90
N TYR A 92 -12.34 -17.90 1.23
CA TYR A 92 -13.63 -18.51 1.54
C TYR A 92 -14.48 -18.58 0.27
N SER A 93 -15.00 -19.78 -0.02
CA SER A 93 -15.59 -20.17 -1.31
C SER A 93 -14.59 -20.16 -2.48
N ARG A 94 -14.44 -21.31 -3.14
CA ARG A 94 -13.64 -21.41 -4.39
C ARG A 94 -14.36 -20.84 -5.60
N THR A 95 -15.68 -20.67 -5.51
CA THR A 95 -16.49 -20.13 -6.60
C THR A 95 -16.40 -18.61 -6.56
N ARG A 96 -15.72 -18.02 -7.55
CA ARG A 96 -15.61 -16.57 -7.71
C ARG A 96 -16.95 -16.00 -8.21
N PRO A 97 -17.58 -15.07 -7.47
CA PRO A 97 -18.78 -14.38 -7.96
C PRO A 97 -18.49 -13.58 -9.26
N PRO A 98 -19.51 -13.27 -10.08
CA PRO A 98 -19.35 -12.42 -11.27
C PRO A 98 -18.70 -11.07 -10.96
N THR A 99 -18.99 -10.51 -9.79
CA THR A 99 -18.44 -9.25 -9.27
C THR A 99 -17.03 -9.38 -8.68
N GLY A 100 -16.45 -10.59 -8.65
CA GLY A 100 -15.24 -10.89 -7.90
C GLY A 100 -15.51 -11.25 -6.44
N HIS A 101 -14.45 -11.67 -5.74
CA HIS A 101 -14.53 -11.99 -4.33
C HIS A 101 -14.66 -10.73 -3.48
N SER A 102 -15.47 -10.81 -2.41
CA SER A 102 -15.45 -9.78 -1.36
C SER A 102 -14.07 -9.76 -0.69
N LEU A 103 -13.55 -8.59 -0.32
CA LEU A 103 -12.32 -8.47 0.47
C LEU A 103 -12.68 -8.11 1.90
N TRP A 104 -12.19 -8.90 2.84
CA TRP A 104 -12.35 -8.72 4.27
C TRP A 104 -10.98 -8.51 4.89
N ILE A 105 -10.81 -7.40 5.62
CA ILE A 105 -9.55 -7.07 6.30
C ILE A 105 -9.80 -7.06 7.80
N SER A 106 -9.07 -7.91 8.52
CA SER A 106 -9.25 -8.13 9.95
C SER A 106 -8.06 -7.62 10.73
N MET A 107 -8.19 -6.41 11.26
CA MET A 107 -7.13 -5.77 12.02
C MET A 107 -7.32 -6.06 13.52
N HIS A 108 -6.33 -6.68 14.17
CA HIS A 108 -6.39 -6.94 15.61
C HIS A 108 -6.09 -5.67 16.43
N GLY A 109 -6.66 -5.58 17.63
CA GLY A 109 -6.30 -4.56 18.62
C GLY A 109 -5.28 -5.08 19.64
N GLY A 110 -5.28 -4.45 20.83
CA GLY A 110 -4.68 -5.00 22.05
C GLY A 110 -3.15 -5.05 22.12
N GLY A 111 -2.48 -4.17 21.38
CA GLY A 111 -1.10 -3.79 21.69
C GLY A 111 -1.00 -3.08 23.05
N GLY A 112 0.21 -2.67 23.44
CA GLY A 112 0.55 -2.22 24.80
C GLY A 112 0.88 -3.37 25.74
N CYS A 113 1.12 -4.56 25.20
CA CYS A 113 1.48 -5.78 25.92
C CYS A 113 2.78 -6.38 25.34
N PRO A 114 3.40 -7.38 26.01
CA PRO A 114 4.55 -8.07 25.45
C PRO A 114 4.26 -8.66 24.06
N VAL A 115 5.28 -8.67 23.19
CA VAL A 115 5.16 -9.14 21.79
C VAL A 115 4.51 -10.51 21.67
N SER A 116 4.85 -11.44 22.57
CA SER A 116 4.28 -12.79 22.60
C SER A 116 2.76 -12.79 22.77
N ILE A 117 2.24 -11.91 23.63
CA ILE A 117 0.80 -11.76 23.89
C ILE A 117 0.11 -11.09 22.70
N ASN A 118 0.71 -10.05 22.11
CA ASN A 118 0.14 -9.40 20.92
C ASN A 118 0.11 -10.36 19.72
N ASP A 119 1.13 -11.22 19.59
CA ASP A 119 1.18 -12.26 18.58
C ASP A 119 0.15 -13.39 18.80
N GLU A 120 -0.21 -13.69 20.05
CA GLU A 120 -1.35 -14.56 20.37
C GLU A 120 -2.67 -13.93 19.94
N GLN A 121 -2.87 -12.64 20.23
CA GLN A 121 -4.07 -11.92 19.78
C GLN A 121 -4.19 -11.91 18.25
N TYR A 122 -3.08 -11.68 17.55
CA TYR A 122 -3.01 -11.83 16.10
C TYR A 122 -3.40 -13.25 15.65
N ARG A 123 -2.85 -14.30 16.26
CA ARG A 123 -3.21 -15.69 15.92
C ARG A 123 -4.69 -15.99 16.14
N ASN A 124 -5.29 -15.44 17.20
CA ASN A 124 -6.72 -15.55 17.44
C ASN A 124 -7.51 -14.87 16.31
N GLN A 125 -7.07 -13.69 15.88
CA GLN A 125 -7.71 -12.93 14.80
C GLN A 125 -7.75 -13.68 13.46
N ILE A 126 -6.72 -14.49 13.16
CA ILE A 126 -6.62 -15.28 11.91
C ILE A 126 -7.87 -16.13 11.70
N SER A 127 -8.41 -16.73 12.76
CA SER A 127 -9.52 -17.69 12.68
C SER A 127 -10.84 -17.19 13.29
N LEU A 128 -10.87 -15.94 13.75
CA LEU A 128 -11.99 -15.36 14.50
C LEU A 128 -13.29 -15.33 13.68
N TYR A 129 -13.18 -14.94 12.41
CA TYR A 129 -14.32 -14.88 11.50
C TYR A 129 -14.12 -15.82 10.32
N LYS A 130 -15.24 -16.34 9.82
CA LYS A 130 -15.30 -17.24 8.67
C LYS A 130 -16.41 -16.75 7.74
N PRO A 131 -16.14 -15.72 6.91
CA PRO A 131 -17.14 -15.23 5.98
C PRO A 131 -17.61 -16.37 5.06
N SER A 132 -18.87 -16.33 4.63
CA SER A 132 -19.43 -17.33 3.71
C SER A 132 -18.74 -17.28 2.33
N GLU A 133 -18.17 -16.14 1.97
CA GLU A 133 -17.48 -15.86 0.71
C GLU A 133 -16.45 -14.74 0.91
N GLY A 134 -15.31 -14.84 0.23
CA GLY A 134 -14.38 -13.73 0.05
C GLY A 134 -12.93 -14.07 0.37
N ILE A 135 -12.04 -13.11 0.11
CA ILE A 135 -10.65 -13.13 0.54
C ILE A 135 -10.60 -12.51 1.92
N TRP A 136 -10.15 -13.29 2.90
CA TRP A 136 -9.95 -12.89 4.29
C TRP A 136 -8.47 -12.61 4.51
N VAL A 137 -8.12 -11.36 4.83
CA VAL A 137 -6.75 -10.93 5.09
C VAL A 137 -6.64 -10.45 6.52
N VAL A 138 -5.71 -11.02 7.28
CA VAL A 138 -5.43 -10.64 8.67
C VAL A 138 -4.02 -10.08 8.73
N PRO A 139 -3.83 -8.76 8.68
CA PRO A 139 -2.52 -8.16 8.88
C PRO A 139 -2.15 -8.12 10.37
N ARG A 140 -0.86 -8.24 10.62
CA ARG A 140 -0.23 -7.95 11.91
C ARG A 140 0.42 -6.58 11.83
N SER A 141 0.07 -5.68 12.75
CA SER A 141 0.70 -4.35 12.83
C SER A 141 2.22 -4.47 12.96
N PRO A 142 3.00 -3.50 12.43
CA PRO A 142 4.45 -3.48 12.61
C PRO A 142 4.90 -3.15 14.03
N THR A 143 3.98 -2.79 14.96
CA THR A 143 4.32 -2.42 16.33
C THR A 143 3.48 -3.13 17.38
N ASP A 144 3.91 -3.00 18.64
CA ASP A 144 3.25 -3.53 19.83
C ASP A 144 2.67 -2.44 20.73
N SER A 145 2.45 -1.23 20.18
CA SER A 145 1.90 -0.09 20.93
C SER A 145 0.38 -0.20 21.10
N TRP A 146 -0.20 0.48 22.08
CA TRP A 146 -1.66 0.44 22.29
C TRP A 146 -2.44 0.99 21.08
N ASN A 147 -1.87 1.96 20.35
CA ASN A 147 -2.38 2.56 19.13
C ASN A 147 -1.62 2.07 17.88
N GLN A 148 -1.34 0.77 17.80
CA GLN A 148 -0.47 0.14 16.80
C GLN A 148 -0.83 0.36 15.32
N TRP A 149 -2.03 0.84 14.99
CA TRP A 149 -2.44 1.16 13.61
C TRP A 149 -2.49 2.66 13.32
N HIS A 150 -2.30 3.48 14.35
CA HIS A 150 -2.38 4.94 14.29
C HIS A 150 -1.05 5.53 14.74
N GLN A 151 0.04 4.90 14.33
CA GLN A 151 1.39 5.44 14.48
C GLN A 151 1.70 6.31 13.28
N GLU A 152 2.50 7.36 13.47
CA GLU A 152 2.94 8.28 12.40
C GLU A 152 3.52 7.56 11.17
N HIS A 153 4.18 6.42 11.36
CA HIS A 153 4.77 5.65 10.26
C HIS A 153 3.78 4.70 9.55
N ILE A 154 2.50 4.74 9.92
CA ILE A 154 1.40 3.93 9.35
C ILE A 154 0.35 4.83 8.70
N ASP A 155 0.06 5.97 9.32
CA ASP A 155 -0.86 7.01 8.82
C ASP A 155 -0.30 7.73 7.57
#